data_AF-A0A7D5GHK0-F1
#
_entry.id   AF-A0A7D5GHK0-F1
#
_cell.length_a   1.000
_cell.length_b   1.000
_cell.length_c   1.000
_cell.angle_alpha   90.00
_cell.angle_beta   90.00
_cell.angle_gamma   90.00
#
_symmetry.space_group_name_H-M   'P 1'
#
loop_
_entity.id
_entity.type
_entity.pdbx_description
1 polymer ?
#
loop_
_entity_poly.entity_id
_entity_poly.type
_entity_poly.pdbx_seq_one_letter_code
_entity_poly.pdbx_strand_id
1 'polypeptide(L)' 'MPTCQNCESFVTERYVKVFEPEGITSPRACPHCEDMVRRGKTVRAKKN' A
#
# COMPACT_ATOMS: atom_id res chain seq x y z
N MET A 1 -8.88 -4.45 -10.16
CA MET A 1 -8.09 -3.40 -9.49
C MET A 1 -7.89 -3.77 -8.04
N PRO A 2 -6.66 -3.86 -7.54
CA PRO A 2 -6.39 -4.17 -6.14
C PRO A 2 -6.87 -3.08 -5.18
N THR A 3 -7.28 -3.51 -3.99
CA THR A 3 -7.79 -2.62 -2.93
C THR A 3 -6.78 -2.49 -1.81
N CYS A 4 -6.53 -1.27 -1.35
CA CYS A 4 -5.66 -1.00 -0.21
C CYS A 4 -6.21 -1.63 1.07
N GLN A 5 -5.35 -2.36 1.79
CA GLN A 5 -5.74 -3.02 3.04
C GLN A 5 -5.95 -2.06 4.22
N ASN A 6 -5.56 -0.78 4.09
CA ASN A 6 -5.66 0.21 5.17
C ASN A 6 -6.82 1.20 5.02
N CYS A 7 -7.05 1.72 3.81
CA CYS A 7 -8.04 2.77 3.57
C CYS A 7 -9.05 2.41 2.47
N GLU A 8 -9.04 1.14 2.02
CA GLU A 8 -9.97 0.59 1.03
C GLU A 8 -9.98 1.30 -0.34
N SER A 9 -9.06 2.25 -0.56
CA SER A 9 -8.88 2.92 -1.84
C SER A 9 -8.32 1.96 -2.89
N PHE A 10 -8.76 2.11 -4.13
CA PHE A 10 -8.27 1.31 -5.25
C PHE A 10 -6.91 1.78 -5.74
N VAL A 11 -6.08 0.84 -6.19
CA VAL A 11 -4.83 1.11 -6.91
C VAL A 11 -4.76 0.28 -8.19
N THR A 12 -3.73 0.51 -9.00
CA THR A 12 -3.46 -0.32 -10.18
C THR A 12 -2.71 -1.60 -9.81
N GLU A 13 -2.85 -2.65 -10.61
CA GLU A 13 -2.05 -3.88 -10.44
C GLU A 13 -0.55 -3.62 -10.57
N ARG A 14 -0.17 -2.67 -11.43
CA ARG A 14 1.22 -2.21 -11.58
C ARG A 14 1.74 -1.63 -10.27
N TYR A 15 0.92 -0.91 -9.52
CA TYR A 15 1.31 -0.38 -8.21
C TYR A 15 1.72 -1.52 -7.27
N VAL A 16 0.89 -2.57 -7.16
CA VAL A 16 1.17 -3.72 -6.31
C VAL A 16 2.49 -4.40 -6.71
N LYS A 17 2.68 -4.66 -8.02
CA LYS A 17 3.90 -5.31 -8.53
C LYS A 17 5.19 -4.53 -8.24
N VAL A 18 5.13 -3.20 -8.17
CA VAL A 18 6.31 -2.35 -7.91
C VAL A 18 6.58 -2.19 -6.42
N PHE A 19 5.54 -2.04 -5.62
CA PHE A 19 5.68 -1.60 -4.23
C PHE A 19 5.51 -2.71 -3.19
N GLU A 20 4.94 -3.87 -3.57
CA GLU A 20 4.75 -4.99 -2.66
C GLU A 20 5.74 -6.13 -2.92
N PRO A 21 6.05 -6.94 -1.89
CA PRO A 21 6.78 -8.19 -2.04
C PRO A 21 6.05 -9.18 -2.96
N GLU A 22 6.79 -10.17 -3.45
CA GLU A 22 6.20 -11.27 -4.22
C GLU A 22 5.15 -12.02 -3.38
N GLY A 23 4.08 -12.46 -4.04
CA GLY A 23 2.95 -13.14 -3.41
C GLY A 23 1.90 -12.20 -2.80
N ILE A 24 2.16 -10.90 -2.72
CA ILE A 24 1.17 -9.92 -2.26
C ILE A 24 0.41 -9.36 -3.46
N THR A 25 -0.92 -9.53 -3.46
CA THR A 25 -1.82 -9.10 -4.55
C THR A 25 -2.59 -7.82 -4.25
N SER A 26 -2.57 -7.35 -3.00
CA SER A 26 -3.21 -6.13 -2.54
C SER A 26 -2.24 -5.31 -1.69
N PRO A 27 -2.15 -3.98 -1.88
CA PRO A 27 -1.12 -3.20 -1.21
C PRO A 27 -1.47 -3.00 0.28
N ARG A 28 -0.45 -3.13 1.14
CA ARG A 28 -0.61 -3.06 2.61
C ARG A 28 -0.99 -1.66 3.11
N ALA A 29 -0.50 -0.64 2.42
CA ALA A 29 -0.95 0.75 2.49
C ALA A 29 -1.02 1.29 1.06
N CYS A 30 -1.51 2.49 0.78
CA CYS A 30 -1.43 3.13 -0.55
C CYS A 30 -1.00 4.60 -0.38
N PRO A 31 -0.72 5.36 -1.47
CA PRO A 31 -0.36 6.77 -1.37
C PRO A 31 -1.48 7.64 -0.79
N HIS A 32 -2.72 7.14 -0.79
CA HIS A 32 -3.90 7.84 -0.26
C HIS A 32 -4.09 7.64 1.25
N CYS A 33 -3.30 6.79 1.92
CA CYS A 33 -3.43 6.59 3.36
C CYS A 33 -3.02 7.86 4.12
N GLU A 34 -3.93 8.36 4.95
CA GLU A 34 -3.73 9.56 5.76
C GLU A 34 -2.88 9.31 7.00
N ASP A 35 -2.85 8.08 7.49
CA ASP A 35 -2.27 7.63 8.76
C ASP A 35 -1.04 6.73 8.59
N MET A 36 -0.83 6.17 7.40
CA MET A 36 0.24 5.21 7.11
C MET A 36 1.27 5.77 6.11
N VAL A 37 2.55 5.45 6.31
CA VAL A 37 3.65 5.71 5.37
C VAL A 37 4.25 4.39 4.91
N ARG A 38 4.39 4.23 3.60
CA ARG A 38 5.22 3.18 3.02
C ARG A 38 6.65 3.68 2.78
N ARG A 39 7.65 2.88 3.15
CA ARG A 39 9.06 3.09 2.79
C ARG A 39 9.62 1.80 2.18
N GLY A 40 9.74 1.78 0.85
CA GLY A 40 10.11 0.58 0.11
C GLY A 40 9.10 -0.55 0.38
N LYS A 41 9.59 -1.70 0.86
CA LYS A 41 8.76 -2.87 1.22
C LYS A 41 8.18 -2.83 2.64
N THR A 42 8.38 -1.75 3.39
CA THR A 42 7.92 -1.61 4.79
C THR A 42 6.79 -0.59 4.90
N VAL A 43 5.87 -0.80 5.84
CA VAL A 43 4.77 0.12 6.17
C VAL A 43 4.87 0.45 7.66
N ARG A 44 4.70 1.72 8.01
CA ARG A 44 4.66 2.20 9.39
C ARG A 44 3.60 3.29 9.55
N ALA A 45 3.13 3.52 10.77
CA ALA A 45 2.32 4.68 11.07
C ALA A 45 3.08 5.98 10.80
N LYS A 46 2.36 7.02 10.36
CA LYS A 46 2.82 8.40 10.42
C LYS A 46 3.05 8.74 11.90
N LYS A 47 4.17 9.40 12.16
CA LYS A 47 4.38 10.03 13.47
C LYS A 47 3.71 11.39 13.36
N ASN A 48 2.87 11.73 14.34
CA ASN A 48 2.33 13.09 14.50
C ASN A 48 3.46 14.11 14.65
#